data_AF-A0A9W5TJH7-F1
#
_entry.id   AF-A0A9W5TJH7-F1
#
_cell.length_a   1.000
_cell.length_b   1.000
_cell.length_c   1.000
_cell.angle_alpha   90.00
_cell.angle_beta   90.00
_cell.angle_gamma   90.00
#
_symmetry.space_group_name_H-M   'P 1'
#
loop_
_entity.id
_entity.type
_entity.pdbx_description
1 polymer ?
#
loop_
_entity_poly.entity_id
_entity_poly.type
_entity_poly.pdbx_seq_one_letter_code
_entity_poly.pdbx_strand_id
1 'polypeptide(L)'
;MFETVTATWAVERALYLGCYLDLSPSVAIPSVTYVDVDRRAARYFADNTTAAAELRSRGVGERTIEFLHADYDGDLGLADGEFDLLISLYAGPVWNHSRRYLRSRGLFLANTSHGDASLAALDPALELVAAVHHRNDTYRLDSDDLDSYLQPKKPETADPDLIRNSGRGIAYTRSAFTYLFRLRE
;
A
#
# COMPACT_ATOMS: atom_id res chain seq x y z
N MET A 1 -5.07 -10.79 3.88
CA MET A 1 -5.37 -9.53 3.15
C MET A 1 -4.98 -9.63 1.69
N PHE A 2 -3.69 -9.71 1.36
CA PHE A 2 -3.21 -9.65 -0.02
C PHE A 2 -3.80 -10.73 -0.94
N GLU A 3 -4.02 -11.95 -0.44
CA GLU A 3 -4.70 -13.01 -1.22
C GLU A 3 -6.09 -12.57 -1.70
N THR A 4 -6.89 -11.95 -0.83
CA THR A 4 -8.22 -11.45 -1.18
C THR A 4 -8.15 -10.30 -2.18
N VAL A 5 -7.16 -9.41 -2.04
CA VAL A 5 -6.92 -8.31 -2.99
C VAL A 5 -6.53 -8.86 -4.36
N THR A 6 -5.53 -9.73 -4.41
CA THR A 6 -5.07 -10.36 -5.66
C THR A 6 -6.17 -11.17 -6.33
N ALA A 7 -6.98 -11.92 -5.58
CA ALA A 7 -8.10 -12.68 -6.13
C ALA A 7 -9.20 -11.77 -6.74
N THR A 8 -9.41 -10.57 -6.18
CA THR A 8 -10.47 -9.65 -6.61
C THR A 8 -10.04 -8.81 -7.82
N TRP A 9 -8.78 -8.38 -7.88
CA TRP A 9 -8.31 -7.44 -8.90
C TRP A 9 -7.18 -7.98 -9.79
N ALA A 10 -6.83 -9.26 -9.68
CA ALA A 10 -5.78 -9.90 -10.46
C ALA A 10 -4.45 -9.11 -10.43
N VAL A 11 -4.00 -8.73 -9.22
CA VAL A 11 -2.75 -8.01 -9.02
C VAL A 11 -1.56 -8.93 -9.28
N GLU A 12 -0.70 -8.57 -10.24
CA GLU A 12 0.50 -9.35 -10.60
C GLU A 12 1.79 -8.67 -10.14
N ARG A 13 1.84 -7.33 -10.22
CA ARG A 13 3.00 -6.50 -9.89
C ARG A 13 2.65 -5.47 -8.82
N ALA A 14 3.38 -5.46 -7.71
CA ALA A 14 3.23 -4.47 -6.65
C ALA A 14 4.53 -3.75 -6.29
N LEU A 15 4.40 -2.47 -5.91
CA LEU A 15 5.46 -1.66 -5.34
C LEU A 15 5.11 -1.35 -3.87
N TYR A 16 5.93 -1.79 -2.94
CA TYR A 16 5.73 -1.59 -1.51
C TYR A 16 6.72 -0.57 -0.95
N LEU A 17 6.19 0.60 -0.60
CA LEU A 17 6.94 1.76 -0.13
C LEU A 17 7.02 1.74 1.41
N GLY A 18 8.23 1.84 1.95
CA GLY A 18 8.54 1.71 3.39
C GLY A 18 8.12 0.36 3.96
N CYS A 19 8.59 -0.71 3.32
CA CYS A 19 8.18 -2.08 3.61
C CYS A 19 8.79 -2.68 4.88
N TYR A 20 9.89 -2.10 5.39
CA TYR A 20 10.74 -2.70 6.40
C TYR A 20 11.07 -4.18 6.08
N LEU A 21 10.65 -5.13 6.92
CA LEU A 21 10.84 -6.58 6.74
C LEU A 21 9.54 -7.31 6.36
N ASP A 22 8.50 -6.57 5.97
CA ASP A 22 7.19 -7.15 5.69
C ASP A 22 7.15 -7.84 4.32
N LEU A 23 7.34 -9.16 4.32
CA LEU A 23 7.26 -10.01 3.13
C LEU A 23 5.83 -10.46 2.79
N SER A 24 4.83 -10.06 3.57
CA SER A 24 3.46 -10.55 3.40
C SER A 24 2.83 -10.32 2.00
N PRO A 25 3.15 -9.27 1.23
CA PRO A 25 2.64 -9.12 -0.13
C PRO A 25 3.06 -10.27 -1.06
N SER A 26 4.32 -10.73 -1.00
CA SER A 26 4.86 -11.80 -1.87
C SER A 26 4.26 -13.19 -1.59
N VAL A 27 3.50 -13.37 -0.51
CA VAL A 27 2.72 -14.60 -0.31
C VAL A 27 1.68 -14.74 -1.43
N ALA A 28 1.00 -13.64 -1.77
CA ALA A 28 -0.11 -13.64 -2.74
C ALA A 28 0.28 -13.06 -4.11
N ILE A 29 1.17 -12.06 -4.15
CA ILE A 29 1.48 -11.30 -5.36
C ILE A 29 2.73 -11.89 -6.03
N PRO A 30 2.68 -12.27 -7.32
CA PRO A 30 3.79 -12.90 -8.04
C PRO A 30 5.08 -12.08 -8.08
N SER A 31 4.98 -10.76 -8.30
CA SER A 31 6.12 -9.86 -8.45
C SER A 31 5.98 -8.66 -7.51
N VAL A 32 6.92 -8.50 -6.58
CA VAL A 32 6.91 -7.37 -5.63
C VAL A 32 8.27 -6.69 -5.60
N THR A 33 8.27 -5.39 -5.85
CA THR A 33 9.40 -4.50 -5.64
C THR A 33 9.22 -3.80 -4.29
N TYR A 34 10.18 -4.00 -3.39
CA TYR A 34 10.20 -3.48 -2.04
C TYR A 34 11.14 -2.26 -1.98
N VAL A 35 10.71 -1.18 -1.31
CA VAL A 35 11.49 0.05 -1.20
C VAL A 35 11.58 0.47 0.26
N ASP A 36 12.79 0.66 0.76
CA ASP A 36 13.02 1.19 2.10
C ASP A 36 14.42 1.80 2.23
N VAL A 37 14.59 2.76 3.14
CA VAL A 37 15.89 3.35 3.51
C VAL A 37 16.57 2.59 4.65
N ASP A 38 15.86 1.71 5.34
CA ASP A 38 16.34 0.97 6.51
C ASP A 38 17.40 -0.07 6.13
N ARG A 39 18.56 0.01 6.79
CA ARG A 39 19.71 -0.88 6.52
C ARG A 39 19.46 -2.34 6.90
N ARG A 40 18.50 -2.62 7.78
CA ARG A 40 18.09 -3.99 8.14
C ARG A 40 17.23 -4.57 7.02
N ALA A 41 16.32 -3.79 6.44
CA ALA A 41 15.59 -4.18 5.24
C ALA A 41 16.56 -4.49 4.10
N ALA A 42 17.50 -3.56 3.81
CA ALA A 42 18.52 -3.77 2.79
C ALA A 42 19.33 -5.05 2.99
N ARG A 43 19.66 -5.39 4.24
CA ARG A 43 20.39 -6.64 4.55
C ARG A 43 19.53 -7.88 4.38
N TYR A 44 18.25 -7.81 4.77
CA TYR A 44 17.32 -8.92 4.66
C TYR A 44 17.05 -9.30 3.19
N PHE A 45 16.96 -8.29 2.31
CA PHE A 45 16.68 -8.49 0.88
C PHE A 45 17.93 -8.58 -0.02
N ALA A 46 19.14 -8.36 0.50
CA ALA A 46 20.37 -8.19 -0.30
C ALA A 46 20.65 -9.26 -1.36
N ASP A 47 20.24 -10.51 -1.10
CA ASP A 47 20.47 -11.65 -2.00
C ASP A 47 19.21 -12.43 -2.35
N ASN A 48 18.03 -11.96 -1.92
CA ASN A 48 16.74 -12.65 -1.99
C ASN A 48 16.69 -14.08 -1.38
N THR A 49 17.81 -14.69 -0.99
CA THR A 49 17.88 -16.07 -0.48
C THR A 49 17.05 -16.21 0.79
N THR A 50 17.18 -15.23 1.69
CA THR A 50 16.46 -15.22 2.97
C THR A 50 14.95 -15.10 2.75
N ALA A 51 14.53 -14.09 1.98
CA ALA A 51 13.11 -13.88 1.66
C ALA A 51 12.50 -15.07 0.89
N ALA A 52 13.21 -15.61 -0.11
CA ALA A 52 12.75 -16.78 -0.87
C ALA A 52 12.69 -18.06 -0.01
N ALA A 53 13.62 -18.26 0.92
CA ALA A 53 13.55 -19.36 1.88
C ALA A 53 12.34 -19.22 2.81
N GLU A 54 12.04 -18.01 3.27
CA GLU A 54 10.88 -17.74 4.11
C GLU A 54 9.56 -18.05 3.38
N LEU A 55 9.42 -17.62 2.12
CA LEU A 55 8.25 -17.93 1.30
C LEU A 55 8.10 -19.43 1.03
N ARG A 56 9.19 -20.12 0.70
CA ARG A 56 9.18 -21.57 0.52
C ARG A 56 8.76 -22.31 1.78
N SER A 57 9.18 -21.87 2.96
CA SER A 57 8.76 -22.48 4.22
C SER A 57 7.26 -22.33 4.50
N ARG A 58 6.61 -21.34 3.89
CA ARG A 58 5.16 -21.12 3.90
C ARG A 58 4.43 -21.84 2.76
N GLY A 59 5.12 -22.67 1.97
CA GLY A 59 4.54 -23.38 0.83
C GLY A 59 4.28 -22.48 -0.39
N VAL A 60 4.82 -21.27 -0.41
CA VAL A 60 4.70 -20.35 -1.54
C VAL A 60 5.71 -20.77 -2.62
N GLY A 61 5.26 -20.81 -3.87
CA GLY A 61 6.10 -21.10 -5.03
C GLY A 61 7.11 -19.99 -5.32
N GLU A 62 7.76 -20.07 -6.48
CA GLU A 62 8.70 -19.03 -6.91
C GLU A 62 8.01 -17.67 -7.05
N ARG A 63 8.73 -16.61 -6.64
CA ARG A 63 8.30 -15.22 -6.63
C ARG A 63 9.43 -14.33 -7.15
N THR A 64 9.06 -13.26 -7.86
CA THR A 64 9.99 -12.19 -8.19
C THR A 64 10.01 -11.19 -7.05
N ILE A 65 11.16 -11.05 -6.41
CA ILE A 65 11.38 -10.15 -5.29
C ILE A 65 12.52 -9.22 -5.68
N GLU A 66 12.25 -7.93 -5.67
CA GLU A 66 13.25 -6.90 -5.91
C GLU A 66 13.29 -5.98 -4.70
N PHE A 67 14.46 -5.45 -4.37
CA PHE A 67 14.61 -4.49 -3.29
C PHE A 67 15.42 -3.29 -3.74
N LEU A 68 14.87 -2.10 -3.50
CA LEU A 68 15.52 -0.82 -3.72
C LEU A 68 15.85 -0.21 -2.35
N HIS A 69 17.15 -0.12 -2.05
CA HIS A 69 17.62 0.65 -0.90
C HIS A 69 17.58 2.14 -1.23
N ALA A 70 16.40 2.74 -1.17
CA ALA A 70 16.17 4.10 -1.66
C ALA A 70 15.12 4.84 -0.84
N ASP A 71 15.19 6.16 -0.91
CA ASP A 71 14.13 7.05 -0.44
C ASP A 71 13.07 7.18 -1.54
N TYR A 72 11.81 6.95 -1.20
CA TYR A 72 10.68 6.98 -2.13
C TYR A 72 10.30 8.40 -2.58
N ASP A 73 10.81 9.44 -1.91
CA ASP A 73 10.63 10.82 -2.33
C ASP A 73 11.48 11.17 -3.58
N GLY A 74 12.47 10.32 -3.88
CA GLY A 74 13.36 10.44 -5.03
C GLY A 74 12.91 9.67 -6.28
N ASP A 75 13.73 9.75 -7.33
CA ASP A 75 13.54 8.90 -8.51
C ASP A 75 14.02 7.47 -8.21
N LEU A 76 13.12 6.51 -8.35
CA LEU A 76 13.40 5.10 -8.07
C LEU A 76 14.00 4.37 -9.28
N GLY A 77 14.10 5.04 -10.43
CA GLY A 77 14.56 4.43 -11.69
C GLY A 77 13.58 3.40 -12.26
N LEU A 78 12.33 3.40 -11.77
CA LEU A 78 11.25 2.54 -12.22
C LEU A 78 10.48 3.19 -13.37
N ALA A 79 9.83 2.36 -14.19
CA ALA A 79 9.04 2.86 -15.31
C ALA A 79 7.69 3.41 -14.82
N ASP A 80 7.19 4.44 -15.51
CA ASP A 80 5.85 4.96 -15.26
C ASP A 80 4.80 3.90 -15.62
N GLY A 81 3.77 3.79 -14.78
CA GLY A 81 2.67 2.84 -14.98
C GLY A 81 3.06 1.37 -14.95
N GLU A 82 4.16 1.02 -14.27
CA GLU A 82 4.69 -0.35 -14.23
C GLU A 82 3.93 -1.30 -13.29
N PHE A 83 3.26 -0.77 -12.27
CA PHE A 83 2.68 -1.59 -11.19
C PHE A 83 1.14 -1.59 -11.22
N ASP A 84 0.55 -2.73 -10.85
CA ASP A 84 -0.90 -2.88 -10.63
C ASP A 84 -1.34 -2.30 -9.29
N LEU A 85 -0.45 -2.37 -8.29
CA LEU A 85 -0.73 -2.03 -6.90
C LEU A 85 0.45 -1.26 -6.27
N LEU A 86 0.17 -0.08 -5.72
CA LEU A 86 1.04 0.58 -4.75
C LEU A 86 0.58 0.24 -3.33
N ILE A 87 1.53 -0.04 -2.44
CA ILE A 87 1.26 -0.35 -1.03
C ILE A 87 1.98 0.68 -0.14
N SER A 88 1.22 1.32 0.75
CA SER A 88 1.73 2.19 1.82
C SER A 88 1.01 1.92 3.14
N LEU A 89 1.54 0.99 3.93
CA LEU A 89 0.94 0.64 5.22
C LEU A 89 1.57 1.39 6.39
N TYR A 90 2.88 1.60 6.36
CA TYR A 90 3.59 2.23 7.47
C TYR A 90 4.61 3.26 7.00
N ALA A 91 4.55 3.63 5.72
CA ALA A 91 5.20 4.79 5.15
C ALA A 91 4.19 5.94 5.02
N GLY A 92 4.68 7.14 4.75
CA GLY A 92 3.82 8.22 4.29
C GLY A 92 4.26 9.62 4.73
N PRO A 93 3.82 10.64 3.98
CA PRO A 93 3.00 10.55 2.76
C PRO A 93 3.78 10.13 1.51
N VAL A 94 3.36 9.09 0.80
CA VAL A 94 4.08 8.58 -0.40
C VAL A 94 3.38 8.89 -1.72
N TRP A 95 2.04 9.06 -1.68
CA TRP A 95 1.21 9.08 -2.89
C TRP A 95 1.68 10.09 -3.95
N ASN A 96 1.99 11.32 -3.53
CA ASN A 96 2.42 12.38 -4.44
C ASN A 96 3.72 12.07 -5.18
N HIS A 97 4.64 11.33 -4.55
CA HIS A 97 5.96 11.01 -5.10
C HIS A 97 5.90 9.75 -5.99
N SER A 98 5.03 8.81 -5.65
CA SER A 98 5.04 7.47 -6.26
C SER A 98 3.89 7.19 -7.21
N ARG A 99 2.86 8.06 -7.30
CA ARG A 99 1.70 7.84 -8.19
C ARG A 99 2.05 7.56 -9.65
N ARG A 100 3.18 8.08 -10.16
CA ARG A 100 3.63 7.87 -11.55
C ARG A 100 3.90 6.41 -11.88
N TYR A 101 4.30 5.61 -10.89
CA TYR A 101 4.61 4.19 -11.07
C TYR A 101 3.34 3.32 -11.11
N LEU A 102 2.19 3.85 -10.70
CA LEU A 102 0.92 3.13 -10.74
C LEU A 102 0.32 3.23 -12.15
N ARG A 103 -0.04 2.09 -12.74
CA ARG A 103 -0.70 2.08 -14.05
C ARG A 103 -2.08 2.73 -14.01
N SER A 104 -2.60 3.08 -15.18
CA SER A 104 -4.00 3.51 -15.31
C SER A 104 -4.94 2.44 -14.73
N ARG A 105 -5.91 2.90 -13.93
CA ARG A 105 -6.85 2.05 -13.18
C ARG A 105 -6.20 1.11 -12.16
N GLY A 106 -4.92 1.32 -11.84
CA GLY A 106 -4.20 0.61 -10.79
C GLY A 106 -4.74 0.95 -9.40
N LEU A 107 -4.31 0.19 -8.41
CA LEU A 107 -4.74 0.29 -7.03
C LEU A 107 -3.69 0.94 -6.13
N PHE A 108 -4.15 1.68 -5.13
CA PHE A 108 -3.36 2.16 -4.03
C PHE A 108 -3.94 1.64 -2.72
N LEU A 109 -3.18 0.80 -2.01
CA LEU A 109 -3.54 0.25 -0.70
C LEU A 109 -2.84 1.06 0.38
N ALA A 110 -3.62 1.75 1.21
CA ALA A 110 -3.10 2.59 2.28
C ALA A 110 -3.86 2.44 3.61
N ASN A 111 -3.21 2.75 4.72
CA ASN A 111 -3.90 2.99 6.00
C ASN A 111 -3.76 4.45 6.46
N THR A 112 -4.35 4.74 7.62
CA THR A 112 -4.37 6.09 8.20
C THR A 112 -3.21 6.36 9.15
N SER A 113 -2.25 5.44 9.34
CA SER A 113 -1.19 5.59 10.35
C SER A 113 -0.32 6.82 10.08
N HIS A 114 0.15 6.98 8.83
CA HIS A 114 1.00 8.09 8.40
C HIS A 114 0.30 9.01 7.37
N GLY A 115 -1.02 9.04 7.40
CA GLY A 115 -1.81 10.01 6.64
C GLY A 115 -2.10 9.64 5.18
N ASP A 116 -1.47 8.61 4.60
CA ASP A 116 -1.66 8.29 3.17
C ASP A 116 -3.11 7.98 2.79
N ALA A 117 -3.83 7.13 3.54
CA ALA A 117 -5.26 6.90 3.23
C ALA A 117 -6.09 8.17 3.41
N SER A 118 -5.69 9.07 4.31
CA SER A 118 -6.38 10.34 4.52
C SER A 118 -6.14 11.35 3.41
N LEU A 119 -4.93 11.38 2.86
CA LEU A 119 -4.62 12.19 1.68
C LEU A 119 -5.28 11.61 0.44
N ALA A 120 -5.26 10.29 0.28
CA ALA A 120 -5.94 9.59 -0.81
C ALA A 120 -7.44 9.86 -0.84
N ALA A 121 -8.08 9.92 0.33
CA ALA A 121 -9.50 10.27 0.46
C ALA A 121 -9.86 11.67 -0.05
N LEU A 122 -8.88 12.58 -0.09
CA LEU A 122 -9.05 13.97 -0.53
C LEU A 122 -8.58 14.19 -1.98
N ASP A 123 -7.94 13.20 -2.61
CA ASP A 123 -7.44 13.31 -3.97
C ASP A 123 -8.54 12.97 -4.98
N PRO A 124 -8.97 13.92 -5.85
CA PRO A 124 -10.00 13.67 -6.85
C PRO A 124 -9.59 12.65 -7.93
N ALA A 125 -8.30 12.35 -8.08
CA ALA A 125 -7.80 11.32 -8.99
C ALA A 125 -8.01 9.90 -8.42
N LEU A 126 -8.40 9.76 -7.16
CA LEU A 126 -8.62 8.48 -6.51
C LEU A 126 -10.10 8.24 -6.19
N GLU A 127 -10.48 6.98 -6.26
CA GLU A 127 -11.81 6.50 -5.88
C GLU A 127 -11.65 5.37 -4.87
N LEU A 128 -12.34 5.44 -3.73
CA LEU A 128 -12.39 4.31 -2.79
C LEU A 128 -13.16 3.16 -3.44
N VAL A 129 -12.53 1.99 -3.55
CA VAL A 129 -13.16 0.79 -4.15
C VAL A 129 -13.32 -0.37 -3.17
N ALA A 130 -12.62 -0.34 -2.03
CA ALA A 130 -12.86 -1.26 -0.93
C ALA A 130 -12.24 -0.76 0.38
N ALA A 131 -12.81 -1.21 1.49
CA ALA A 131 -12.21 -1.15 2.82
C ALA A 131 -11.82 -2.57 3.27
N VAL A 132 -10.68 -2.73 3.92
CA VAL A 132 -10.24 -4.00 4.49
C VAL A 132 -10.46 -3.97 6.00
N HIS A 133 -11.19 -4.94 6.53
CA HIS A 133 -11.34 -5.16 7.96
C HIS A 133 -10.41 -6.26 8.44
N HIS A 134 -9.91 -6.13 9.66
CA HIS A 134 -9.12 -7.14 10.34
C HIS A 134 -9.76 -7.48 11.69
N ARG A 135 -10.12 -8.75 11.90
CA ARG A 135 -10.67 -9.26 13.16
C ARG A 135 -10.27 -10.72 13.35
N ASN A 136 -9.76 -11.06 14.53
CA ASN A 136 -9.37 -12.44 14.90
C ASN A 136 -8.47 -13.08 13.82
N ASP A 137 -7.40 -12.37 13.43
CA ASP A 137 -6.43 -12.80 12.41
C ASP A 137 -7.01 -13.04 11.00
N THR A 138 -8.26 -12.64 10.77
CA THR A 138 -8.95 -12.77 9.48
C THR A 138 -9.14 -11.41 8.84
N TYR A 139 -8.90 -11.34 7.54
CA TYR A 139 -9.12 -10.15 6.73
C TYR A 139 -10.37 -10.30 5.86
N ARG A 140 -11.20 -9.26 5.81
CA ARG A 140 -12.39 -9.21 4.95
C ARG A 140 -12.37 -7.93 4.10
N LEU A 141 -12.63 -8.07 2.81
CA LEU A 141 -12.94 -6.93 1.94
C LEU A 141 -14.40 -6.51 2.10
N ASP A 142 -14.60 -5.21 2.19
CA ASP A 142 -15.90 -4.55 2.19
C ASP A 142 -15.97 -3.59 1.00
N SER A 143 -16.82 -3.91 0.04
CA SER A 143 -17.07 -3.08 -1.16
C SER A 143 -18.46 -2.44 -1.13
N ASP A 144 -19.22 -2.67 -0.06
CA ASP A 144 -20.58 -2.17 0.10
C ASP A 144 -20.57 -0.88 0.94
N ASP A 145 -21.51 0.03 0.64
CA ASP A 145 -21.73 1.27 1.41
C ASP A 145 -20.43 2.06 1.62
N LEU A 146 -19.62 2.18 0.56
CA LEU A 146 -18.29 2.81 0.63
C LEU A 146 -18.35 4.29 1.03
N ASP A 147 -19.45 4.97 0.71
CA ASP A 147 -19.69 6.36 1.08
C ASP A 147 -19.80 6.58 2.60
N SER A 148 -20.01 5.51 3.38
CA SER A 148 -20.00 5.55 4.85
C SER A 148 -18.59 5.55 5.46
N TYR A 149 -17.56 5.20 4.69
CA TYR A 149 -16.16 5.25 5.13
C TYR A 149 -15.55 6.61 4.86
N LEU A 150 -14.40 6.86 5.50
CA LEU A 150 -13.60 8.08 5.28
C LEU A 150 -14.36 9.40 5.55
N GLN A 151 -15.46 9.34 6.30
CA GLN A 151 -16.18 10.52 6.80
C GLN A 151 -15.48 11.05 8.07
N PRO A 152 -14.87 12.25 8.03
CA PRO A 152 -14.13 12.78 9.17
C PRO A 152 -15.04 12.96 10.39
N LYS A 153 -14.57 12.59 11.59
CA LYS A 153 -15.27 12.96 12.84
C LYS A 153 -15.30 14.48 13.06
N LYS A 154 -14.31 15.17 12.49
CA LYS A 154 -14.12 16.62 12.55
C LYS A 154 -13.80 17.13 11.15
N PRO A 155 -14.77 17.72 10.43
CA PRO A 155 -14.57 18.16 9.04
C PRO A 155 -13.37 19.09 8.86
N GLU A 156 -13.06 19.94 9.85
CA GLU A 156 -11.93 20.87 9.85
C GLU A 156 -10.55 20.19 9.84
N THR A 157 -10.49 18.90 10.16
CA THR A 157 -9.23 18.12 10.11
C THR A 157 -8.92 17.56 8.73
N ALA A 158 -9.90 17.54 7.82
CA ALA A 158 -9.76 17.06 6.45
C ALA A 158 -9.05 18.08 5.56
N ASP A 159 -7.85 18.47 5.97
CA ASP A 159 -6.99 19.44 5.30
C ASP A 159 -5.67 18.74 4.91
N PRO A 160 -5.30 18.71 3.62
CA PRO A 160 -4.09 18.03 3.17
C PRO A 160 -2.80 18.54 3.83
N ASP A 161 -2.70 19.84 4.11
CA ASP A 161 -1.50 20.42 4.70
C ASP A 161 -1.40 20.10 6.19
N LEU A 162 -2.52 20.09 6.91
CA LEU A 162 -2.54 19.61 8.30
C LEU A 162 -2.14 18.13 8.40
N ILE A 163 -2.61 17.29 7.47
CA ILE A 163 -2.27 15.86 7.45
C ILE A 163 -0.78 15.67 7.20
N ARG A 164 -0.21 16.35 6.19
CA ARG A 164 1.23 16.29 5.89
C ARG A 164 2.08 16.77 7.06
N ASN A 165 1.74 17.93 7.63
CA ASN A 165 2.51 18.52 8.72
C ASN A 165 2.47 17.69 10.01
N SER A 166 1.35 17.01 10.28
CA SER A 166 1.22 16.15 11.45
C SER A 166 1.80 14.76 11.26
N GLY A 167 2.00 14.31 10.02
CA GLY A 167 2.43 12.96 9.68
C GLY A 167 1.44 11.88 10.12
N ARG A 168 0.15 12.23 10.32
CA ARG A 168 -0.88 11.34 10.87
C ARG A 168 -2.17 11.48 10.09
N GLY A 169 -2.88 10.37 9.91
CA GLY A 169 -4.22 10.39 9.32
C GLY A 169 -5.27 10.95 10.28
N ILE A 170 -6.45 11.24 9.71
CA ILE A 170 -7.58 11.80 10.45
C ILE A 170 -8.46 10.70 11.03
N ALA A 171 -9.18 11.05 12.09
CA ALA A 171 -10.14 10.14 12.70
C ALA A 171 -11.45 10.11 11.90
N TYR A 172 -11.88 8.92 11.50
CA TYR A 172 -13.13 8.69 10.76
C TYR A 172 -14.25 8.15 11.64
N THR A 173 -15.50 8.41 11.27
CA THR A 173 -16.70 7.89 11.96
C THR A 173 -16.77 6.37 11.85
N ARG A 174 -16.47 5.83 10.66
CA ARG A 174 -16.29 4.40 10.37
C ARG A 174 -14.86 4.16 9.89
N SER A 175 -14.12 3.35 10.64
CA SER A 175 -12.73 3.01 10.33
C SER A 175 -12.60 1.58 9.82
N ALA A 176 -11.58 1.35 8.99
CA ALA A 176 -11.11 0.05 8.55
C ALA A 176 -9.61 -0.10 8.87
N PHE A 177 -9.07 -1.31 8.68
CA PHE A 177 -7.65 -1.58 8.85
C PHE A 177 -6.81 -0.89 7.75
N THR A 178 -7.22 -1.08 6.49
CA THR A 178 -6.66 -0.44 5.30
C THR A 178 -7.77 -0.12 4.30
N TYR A 179 -7.46 0.71 3.32
CA TYR A 179 -8.38 1.14 2.26
C TYR A 179 -7.70 0.94 0.91
N LEU A 180 -8.49 0.56 -0.09
CA LEU A 180 -8.07 0.41 -1.47
C LEU A 180 -8.70 1.52 -2.30
N PHE A 181 -7.83 2.31 -2.91
CA PHE A 181 -8.20 3.35 -3.85
C PHE A 181 -7.85 2.90 -5.26
N ARG A 182 -8.65 3.30 -6.25
CA ARG A 182 -8.36 3.12 -7.66
C ARG A 182 -8.00 4.47 -8.28
N LEU A 183 -6.92 4.49 -9.06
CA LEU A 183 -6.59 5.63 -9.89
C LEU A 183 -7.62 5.78 -11.01
N ARG A 184 -8.26 6.94 -11.11
CA ARG A 184 -9.17 7.29 -12.19
C ARG A 184 -8.42 7.45 -13.51
N GLU A 185 -9.14 7.33 -14.62
CA GLU A 185 -8.61 7.54 -15.97
C GLU A 185 -8.14 8.99 -16.20
#